data_AF-A0A847ERJ5-F1
#
_entry.id   AF-A0A847ERJ5-F1
#
_cell.length_a   1.000
_cell.length_b   1.000
_cell.length_c   1.000
_cell.angle_alpha   90.00
_cell.angle_beta   90.00
_cell.angle_gamma   90.00
#
_symmetry.space_group_name_H-M   'P 1'
#
loop_
_entity.id
_entity.type
_entity.pdbx_description
1 polymer ?
#
loop_
_entity_poly.entity_id
_entity_poly.type
_entity_poly.pdbx_seq_one_letter_code
_entity_poly.pdbx_strand_id
1 'polypeptide(L)' 'LRLGDQVILLAQGGKVAQRGTGPELLADPASPFVSGFLGLEGGERELTERDGVLVDAHGRAAGVLRRTPRGTEEPGP' A
#
# COMPACT_ATOMS: atom_id res chain seq x y z
N LEU A 1 -10.29 -0.38 -17.86
CA LEU A 1 -10.50 -0.99 -16.54
C LEU A 1 -10.01 -2.43 -16.61
N ARG A 2 -9.04 -2.82 -15.78
CA ARG A 2 -8.72 -4.24 -15.60
C ARG A 2 -9.70 -4.78 -14.55
N LEU A 3 -10.28 -5.94 -14.83
CA LEU A 3 -11.22 -6.59 -13.92
C LEU A 3 -10.40 -7.36 -12.88
N GLY A 4 -10.56 -7.07 -11.58
CA GLY A 4 -9.93 -7.84 -10.50
C GLY A 4 -8.93 -7.10 -9.60
N ASP A 5 -8.87 -5.78 -9.64
CA ASP A 5 -8.00 -4.96 -8.77
C ASP A 5 -8.72 -4.35 -7.56
N GLN A 6 -10.04 -4.55 -7.42
CA GLN A 6 -10.82 -4.06 -6.28
C GLN A 6 -10.76 -5.03 -5.09
N VAL A 7 -10.36 -4.49 -3.94
CA VAL A 7 -10.31 -5.15 -2.64
C VAL A 7 -11.38 -4.53 -1.73
N ILE A 8 -12.09 -5.35 -0.97
CA ILE A 8 -13.04 -4.93 0.06
C ILE A 8 -12.55 -5.44 1.40
N LEU A 9 -12.25 -4.52 2.31
CA LEU A 9 -11.94 -4.83 3.70
C LEU A 9 -13.25 -4.85 4.51
N LEU A 10 -13.52 -5.97 5.16
CA LEU A 10 -14.69 -6.14 6.03
C LEU A 10 -14.27 -6.15 7.50
N ALA A 11 -14.91 -5.32 8.30
CA ALA A 11 -14.88 -5.40 9.75
C ALA A 11 -15.86 -6.46 10.27
N GLN A 12 -15.82 -6.69 11.58
CA GLN A 12 -16.70 -7.62 12.27
C GLN A 12 -18.18 -7.39 11.91
N GLY A 13 -18.90 -8.49 11.70
CA GLY A 13 -20.30 -8.45 11.28
C GLY A 13 -20.50 -8.10 9.79
N GLY A 14 -19.45 -8.19 8.96
CA GLY A 14 -19.55 -7.99 7.51
C GLY A 14 -19.69 -6.52 7.10
N LYS A 15 -19.36 -5.59 7.99
CA LYS A 15 -19.42 -4.15 7.70
C LYS A 15 -18.24 -3.75 6.81
N VAL A 16 -18.49 -3.06 5.71
CA VAL A 16 -17.41 -2.54 4.87
C VAL A 16 -16.65 -1.47 5.63
N ALA A 17 -15.36 -1.73 5.87
CA ALA A 17 -14.45 -0.81 6.52
C ALA A 17 -13.70 0.06 5.50
N GLN A 18 -13.31 -0.50 4.35
CA GLN A 18 -12.76 0.23 3.22
C GLN A 18 -12.90 -0.58 1.93
N ARG A 19 -12.98 0.11 0.80
CA ARG A 19 -12.95 -0.49 -0.55
C ARG A 19 -12.06 0.36 -1.45
N GLY A 20 -11.30 -0.30 -2.31
CA GLY A 20 -10.37 0.33 -3.23
C GLY A 20 -9.40 -0.69 -3.80
N THR A 21 -8.39 -0.24 -4.53
CA THR A 21 -7.27 -1.10 -4.94
C THR A 21 -6.31 -1.35 -3.78
N GLY A 22 -5.47 -2.38 -3.89
CA GLY A 22 -4.40 -2.62 -2.89
C GLY A 22 -3.57 -1.37 -2.60
N PRO A 23 -3.03 -0.68 -3.62
CA PRO A 23 -2.33 0.58 -3.44
C PRO A 23 -3.16 1.69 -2.77
N GLU A 24 -4.45 1.82 -3.09
CA GLU A 24 -5.34 2.81 -2.46
C GLU A 24 -5.57 2.52 -0.98
N LEU A 25 -5.81 1.26 -0.62
CA LEU A 25 -6.00 0.85 0.78
C LEU A 25 -4.78 1.17 1.64
N LEU A 26 -3.60 1.04 1.06
CA LEU A 26 -2.33 1.28 1.74
C LEU A 26 -1.94 2.76 1.78
N ALA A 27 -2.26 3.50 0.72
CA ALA A 27 -1.91 4.91 0.60
C ALA A 27 -2.81 5.81 1.46
N ASP A 28 -4.08 5.44 1.64
CA ASP A 28 -5.06 6.21 2.41
C ASP A 28 -5.97 5.29 3.24
N PRO A 29 -5.49 4.78 4.39
CA PRO A 29 -6.29 3.94 5.26
C PRO A 29 -7.47 4.72 5.86
N ALA A 30 -8.69 4.22 5.69
CA ALA A 30 -9.91 4.94 6.10
C ALA A 30 -10.09 5.07 7.62
N SER A 31 -9.36 4.31 8.43
CA SER A 31 -9.41 4.40 9.91
C SER A 31 -8.19 3.74 10.58
N PRO A 32 -7.96 3.99 11.88
CA PRO A 32 -6.91 3.31 12.65
C PRO A 32 -7.07 1.79 12.72
N PHE A 33 -8.31 1.29 12.64
CA PHE A 33 -8.56 -0.14 12.50
C PHE A 33 -7.97 -0.68 11.19
N VAL A 34 -8.16 0.05 10.09
CA VAL A 34 -7.65 -0.35 8.77
C VAL A 34 -6.13 -0.28 8.74
N SER A 35 -5.51 0.76 9.31
CA SER A 35 -4.04 0.85 9.38
C SER A 35 -3.42 -0.30 10.19
N GLY A 36 -4.02 -0.60 11.35
CA GLY A 36 -3.61 -1.73 12.19
C GLY A 36 -3.80 -3.08 11.51
N PHE A 37 -4.92 -3.29 10.81
CA PHE A 37 -5.17 -4.53 10.06
C PHE A 37 -4.18 -4.73 8.91
N LEU A 38 -3.88 -3.66 8.16
CA LEU A 38 -2.91 -3.69 7.07
C LEU A 38 -1.46 -3.80 7.58
N GLY A 39 -1.26 -3.65 8.89
CA GLY A 39 0.04 -3.78 9.54
C GLY A 39 0.98 -2.61 9.27
N LEU A 40 0.42 -1.44 8.94
CA LEU A 40 1.18 -0.20 8.70
C LEU A 40 1.84 0.35 9.98
N GLU A 41 1.46 -0.20 11.14
CA GLU A 41 1.97 0.14 12.46
C GLU A 41 3.16 -0.81 12.80
N GLY A 42 4.38 -0.40 12.47
CA GLY A 42 5.60 -1.14 12.82
C GLY A 42 6.72 -0.99 11.77
N GLY A 43 7.69 -0.13 12.08
CA GLY A 43 8.83 0.12 11.19
C GLY A 43 9.88 -0.99 11.25
N GLU A 44 9.73 -2.00 10.42
CA GLU A 44 10.80 -2.96 10.13
C GLU A 44 11.79 -2.35 9.12
N ARG A 45 13.09 -2.62 9.29
CA ARG A 45 14.15 -2.02 8.44
C ARG A 45 14.36 -2.77 7.13
N GLU A 46 13.78 -3.97 6.99
CA GLU A 46 13.89 -4.81 5.81
C GLU A 46 12.52 -4.86 5.11
N LEU A 47 12.48 -4.37 3.88
CA LEU A 47 11.26 -4.27 3.08
C LEU A 47 11.46 -4.97 1.74
N THR A 48 10.46 -5.72 1.30
CA THR A 48 10.40 -6.35 -0.02
C THR A 48 9.28 -5.73 -0.85
N GLU A 49 9.52 -5.47 -2.14
CA GLU A 49 8.46 -5.05 -3.06
C GLU A 49 7.69 -6.27 -3.58
N ARG A 50 6.36 -6.21 -3.52
CA ARG A 50 5.44 -7.15 -4.19
C ARG A 50 4.34 -6.36 -4.88
N ASP A 51 4.26 -6.48 -6.20
CA ASP A 51 3.22 -5.83 -7.01
C ASP A 51 3.05 -4.31 -6.76
N GLY A 52 4.16 -3.59 -6.58
CA GLY A 52 4.17 -2.14 -6.29
C GLY A 52 3.89 -1.77 -4.82
N VAL A 53 3.72 -2.75 -3.94
CA VAL A 53 3.56 -2.59 -2.50
C VAL A 53 4.83 -3.00 -1.77
N LEU A 54 5.30 -2.17 -0.83
CA LEU A 54 6.36 -2.54 0.10
C LEU A 54 5.77 -3.31 1.27
N VAL A 55 6.33 -4.48 1.58
CA VAL A 55 5.96 -5.31 2.72
C VAL A 55 7.16 -5.58 3.63
N ASP A 56 6.92 -5.76 4.93
CA ASP A 56 7.93 -6.15 5.90
C ASP A 56 8.26 -7.66 5.89
N ALA A 57 9.18 -8.08 6.74
CA ALA A 57 9.57 -9.49 6.88
C ALA A 57 8.42 -10.42 7.33
N HIS A 58 7.38 -9.87 7.95
CA HIS A 58 6.18 -10.60 8.39
C HIS A 58 5.08 -10.61 7.30
N GLY A 59 5.33 -9.98 6.15
CA GLY A 59 4.37 -9.84 5.05
C GLY A 59 3.31 -8.75 5.29
N ARG A 60 3.48 -7.90 6.30
CA ARG A 60 2.62 -6.73 6.55
C ARG A 60 2.98 -5.63 5.59
N ALA A 61 1.99 -4.86 5.14
CA ALA A 61 2.29 -3.77 4.23
C ALA A 61 2.92 -2.58 5.00
N ALA A 62 3.89 -1.93 4.36
CA ALA A 62 4.61 -0.78 4.89
C ALA A 62 4.39 0.49 4.04
N GLY A 63 3.94 0.34 2.80
CA GLY A 63 3.62 1.47 1.92
C GLY A 63 3.59 1.10 0.44
N VAL A 64 3.52 2.10 -0.44
CA VAL A 64 3.57 1.94 -1.90
C VAL A 64 4.85 2.57 -2.46
N LEU A 65 5.48 1.91 -3.44
CA LEU A 65 6.68 2.45 -4.07
C LEU A 65 6.29 3.40 -5.21
N ARG A 66 6.60 4.70 -5.07
CA ARG A 66 6.45 5.68 -6.16
C ARG A 66 7.77 5.80 -6.91
N ARG A 67 7.78 5.43 -8.19
CA ARG A 67 8.91 5.76 -9.08
C ARG A 67 8.91 7.26 -9.35
N THR A 68 9.86 7.97 -8.76
CA THR A 68 10.18 9.32 -9.22
C THR A 68 10.85 9.20 -10.60
N PRO A 69 10.43 9.98 -11.62
CA PRO A 69 11.16 10.05 -12.87
C PRO A 69 12.62 10.42 -12.55
N ARG A 70 13.59 9.67 -13.06
CA ARG A 70 14.98 10.14 -13.02
C ARG A 70 14.99 11.50 -13.72
N GLY A 71 15.45 12.53 -13.02
CA GLY A 71 15.58 13.87 -13.59
C GLY A 71 16.29 13.75 -14.93
N THR A 72 15.71 14.35 -15.96
CA THR A 72 16.37 14.51 -17.26
C THR A 72 17.77 15.02 -16.98
N GLU A 73 18.80 14.24 -17.31
CA GLU A 73 20.16 14.76 -17.37
C GLU A 73 20.11 15.92 -18.37
N GLU A 74 20.16 17.16 -17.87
CA GLU A 74 20.40 18.30 -18.73
C GLU A 74 21.77 18.06 -19.39
N PRO A 75 21.86 18.06 -20.73
CA PRO A 75 23.16 18.03 -21.38
C PRO A 75 23.89 19.32 -20.99
N GLY A 76 25.02 19.16 -20.30
CA GLY A 76 25.86 20.28 -19.87
C GLY A 76 26.36 21.14 -21.04
N PRO A 77 26.79 22.38 -20.76
CA PRO A 77 27.13 23.39 -21.76
C PRO A 77 28.29 23.00 -22.67
#